data_AF-A0A0Z8JDX6-F1
#
_entry.id   AF-A0A0Z8JDX6-F1
#
_cell.length_a   1.000
_cell.length_b   1.000
_cell.length_c   1.000
_cell.angle_alpha   90.00
_cell.angle_beta   90.00
_cell.angle_gamma   90.00
#
_symmetry.space_group_name_H-M   'P 1'
#
loop_
_entity.id
_entity.type
_entity.pdbx_description
1 polymer ?
#
loop_
_entity_poly.entity_id
_entity_poly.type
_entity_poly.pdbx_seq_one_letter_code
_entity_poly.pdbx_strand_id
1 'polypeptide(L)'
;MKIMTTFFKTFKWLNYYNIFWYSLTTILVLMLPCSVLDGLVGIGISIPIFTIGLAIMTPIFYFNAFLLLLSILVPFIASKGDIDFFKSLRATHKIRRYARFEQGKKSNTVIATTATEAEKNLANAAVKTLTVTYYQKIAIVSIKLPENYGAQQLLLEKLPGIKNKLNALNNGYQFSDLTPEDDRLYSAIGRRTY
;
A
#
# COMPACT_ATOMS: atom_id res chain seq x y z
N MET A 1 -7.93 13.36 -24.39
CA MET A 1 -6.94 13.74 -23.35
C MET A 1 -7.56 14.13 -22.00
N LYS A 2 -8.66 14.92 -21.94
CA LYS A 2 -9.33 15.31 -20.68
C LYS A 2 -9.88 14.15 -19.84
N ILE A 3 -10.47 13.12 -20.45
CA ILE A 3 -11.02 11.95 -19.74
C ILE A 3 -9.93 11.20 -18.95
N MET A 4 -8.74 11.07 -19.54
CA MET A 4 -7.62 10.36 -18.92
C MET A 4 -7.06 11.12 -17.70
N THR A 5 -6.96 12.45 -17.78
CA THR A 5 -6.55 13.29 -16.63
C THR A 5 -7.58 13.32 -15.51
N THR A 6 -8.88 13.30 -15.84
CA THR A 6 -9.96 13.22 -14.83
C THR A 6 -9.94 11.85 -14.16
N PHE A 7 -9.81 10.77 -14.93
CA PHE A 7 -9.65 9.41 -14.41
C PHE A 7 -8.46 9.35 -13.44
N PHE A 8 -7.27 9.81 -13.82
CA PHE A 8 -6.11 9.78 -12.93
C PHE A 8 -6.26 10.60 -11.65
N LYS A 9 -6.96 11.75 -11.68
CA LYS A 9 -7.28 12.51 -10.47
C LYS A 9 -8.20 11.74 -9.52
N THR A 10 -9.22 11.07 -10.06
CA THR A 10 -10.17 10.25 -9.27
C THR A 10 -9.47 9.09 -8.57
N PHE A 11 -8.44 8.52 -9.21
CA PHE A 11 -7.67 7.40 -8.65
C PHE A 11 -6.49 7.80 -7.77
N LYS A 12 -6.23 9.10 -7.51
CA LYS A 12 -5.15 9.55 -6.60
C LYS A 12 -5.32 9.00 -5.17
N TRP A 13 -6.56 8.72 -4.77
CA TRP A 13 -6.89 8.10 -3.48
C TRP A 13 -6.69 6.58 -3.46
N LEU A 14 -6.56 5.92 -4.62
CA LEU A 14 -6.40 4.47 -4.67
C LEU A 14 -4.97 4.07 -4.27
N ASN A 15 -4.87 3.32 -3.18
CA ASN A 15 -3.60 2.77 -2.71
C ASN A 15 -3.22 1.53 -3.51
N TYR A 16 -2.58 1.73 -4.67
CA TYR A 16 -2.18 0.64 -5.58
C TYR A 16 -1.34 -0.44 -4.91
N TYR A 17 -0.51 -0.07 -3.93
CA TYR A 17 0.24 -1.05 -3.13
C TYR A 17 -0.69 -2.01 -2.40
N ASN A 18 -1.74 -1.51 -1.75
CA ASN A 18 -2.70 -2.37 -1.03
C ASN A 18 -3.44 -3.28 -2.00
N ILE A 19 -3.94 -2.73 -3.10
CA ILE A 19 -4.67 -3.50 -4.11
C ILE A 19 -3.79 -4.61 -4.67
N PHE A 20 -2.55 -4.28 -5.05
CA PHE A 20 -1.58 -5.26 -5.54
C PHE A 20 -1.41 -6.42 -4.55
N TRP A 21 -1.13 -6.13 -3.27
CA TRP A 21 -0.90 -7.20 -2.29
C TRP A 21 -2.15 -7.98 -1.96
N TYR A 22 -3.31 -7.34 -1.78
CA TYR A 22 -4.57 -8.04 -1.50
C TYR A 22 -4.98 -8.95 -2.66
N SER A 23 -4.89 -8.45 -3.89
CA SER A 23 -5.21 -9.23 -5.08
C SER A 23 -4.22 -10.39 -5.26
N LEU A 24 -2.92 -10.14 -5.12
CA LEU A 24 -1.89 -11.17 -5.21
C LEU A 24 -2.08 -12.27 -4.16
N THR A 25 -2.31 -11.91 -2.89
CA THR A 25 -2.54 -12.91 -1.83
C THR A 25 -3.81 -13.72 -2.07
N THR A 26 -4.87 -13.08 -2.55
CA THR A 26 -6.15 -13.76 -2.81
C THR A 26 -6.01 -14.75 -3.96
N ILE A 27 -5.34 -14.37 -5.05
CA ILE A 27 -5.04 -15.26 -6.18
C ILE A 27 -4.23 -16.46 -5.71
N LEU A 28 -3.16 -16.25 -4.93
CA LEU A 28 -2.31 -17.32 -4.43
C LEU A 28 -3.07 -18.31 -3.53
N VAL A 29 -3.95 -17.81 -2.66
CA VAL A 29 -4.77 -18.66 -1.77
C VAL A 29 -5.82 -19.44 -2.56
N LEU A 30 -6.43 -18.85 -3.58
CA LEU A 30 -7.50 -19.47 -4.36
C LEU A 30 -6.99 -20.39 -5.47
N MET A 31 -5.75 -20.24 -5.93
CA MET A 31 -5.21 -20.98 -7.07
C MET A 31 -5.31 -22.50 -6.87
N LEU A 32 -4.79 -23.02 -5.75
CA LEU A 32 -4.82 -24.45 -5.43
C LEU A 32 -6.25 -25.01 -5.33
N PRO A 33 -7.16 -24.47 -4.49
CA PRO A 33 -8.48 -25.05 -4.35
C PRO A 33 -9.33 -24.91 -5.61
N CYS A 34 -9.20 -23.82 -6.39
CA CYS A 34 -9.86 -23.71 -7.70
C CYS A 34 -9.38 -24.81 -8.65
N SER A 35 -8.07 -25.03 -8.78
CA SER A 35 -7.52 -26.07 -9.68
C SER A 35 -7.91 -27.49 -9.24
N VAL A 36 -7.95 -27.77 -7.95
CA VAL A 36 -8.38 -29.08 -7.43
C VAL A 36 -9.86 -29.32 -7.73
N LEU A 37 -10.73 -28.35 -7.46
CA LEU A 37 -12.16 -28.49 -7.74
C LEU A 37 -12.43 -28.65 -9.23
N ASP A 38 -11.77 -27.86 -10.08
CA ASP A 38 -11.92 -27.94 -11.54
C ASP A 38 -11.47 -29.31 -12.07
N GLY A 39 -10.33 -29.82 -11.57
CA GLY A 39 -9.86 -31.17 -11.88
C GLY A 39 -10.82 -32.28 -11.45
N LEU A 40 -11.41 -32.18 -10.25
CA LEU A 40 -12.39 -33.15 -9.75
C LEU A 40 -13.68 -33.18 -10.59
N VAL A 41 -14.19 -32.00 -10.97
CA VAL A 41 -15.35 -31.90 -11.86
C VAL A 41 -15.01 -32.46 -13.25
N GLY A 42 -13.82 -32.16 -13.77
CA GLY A 42 -13.35 -32.63 -15.08
C GLY A 42 -13.22 -34.15 -15.21
N ILE A 43 -12.91 -34.87 -14.12
CA ILE A 43 -12.87 -36.35 -14.10
C ILE A 43 -14.23 -36.99 -13.75
N GLY A 44 -15.32 -36.21 -13.74
CA GLY A 44 -16.68 -36.72 -13.52
C GLY A 44 -17.11 -36.82 -12.05
N ILE A 45 -16.30 -36.36 -11.09
CA ILE A 45 -16.68 -36.26 -9.67
C ILE A 45 -17.40 -34.92 -9.47
N SER A 46 -18.58 -34.79 -10.07
CA SER A 46 -19.40 -33.57 -9.99
C SER A 46 -20.42 -33.66 -8.85
N ILE A 47 -19.95 -33.60 -7.61
CA ILE A 47 -20.85 -33.41 -6.46
C ILE A 47 -21.39 -31.97 -6.54
N PRO A 48 -22.71 -31.72 -6.36
CA PRO A 48 -23.29 -30.38 -6.46
C PRO A 48 -22.58 -29.31 -5.61
N ILE A 49 -21.98 -29.71 -4.49
CA ILE A 49 -21.22 -28.81 -3.63
C ILE A 49 -19.92 -28.30 -4.28
N PHE A 50 -19.28 -29.11 -5.12
CA PHE A 50 -18.05 -28.74 -5.83
C PHE A 50 -18.32 -27.79 -6.99
N THR A 51 -19.40 -28.00 -7.73
CA THR A 51 -19.82 -27.10 -8.82
C THR A 51 -20.26 -25.74 -8.28
N ILE A 52 -20.99 -25.70 -7.16
CA ILE A 52 -21.33 -24.45 -6.45
C ILE A 52 -20.06 -23.76 -5.94
N GLY A 53 -19.13 -24.51 -5.35
CA GLY A 53 -17.83 -23.99 -4.91
C GLY A 53 -17.06 -23.31 -6.04
N LEU A 54 -16.92 -23.97 -7.19
CA LEU A 54 -16.32 -23.37 -8.39
C LEU A 54 -17.05 -22.13 -8.87
N ALA A 55 -18.39 -22.16 -8.92
CA ALA A 55 -19.19 -21.02 -9.35
C ALA A 55 -18.96 -19.78 -8.48
N ILE A 56 -18.62 -19.95 -7.20
CA ILE A 56 -18.30 -18.86 -6.27
C ILE A 56 -16.82 -18.45 -6.35
N MET A 57 -15.90 -19.41 -6.37
CA MET A 57 -14.46 -19.13 -6.29
C MET A 57 -13.90 -18.54 -7.59
N THR A 58 -14.36 -19.03 -8.74
CA THR A 58 -13.92 -18.60 -10.06
C THR A 58 -14.14 -17.09 -10.33
N PRO A 59 -15.31 -16.48 -10.08
CA PRO A 59 -15.47 -15.04 -10.26
C PRO A 59 -14.62 -14.23 -9.28
N ILE A 60 -14.43 -14.69 -8.04
CA ILE A 60 -13.54 -14.02 -7.07
C ILE A 60 -12.10 -14.03 -7.59
N PHE A 61 -11.65 -15.16 -8.14
CA PHE A 61 -10.32 -15.29 -8.74
C PHE A 61 -10.14 -14.32 -9.91
N TYR A 62 -11.05 -14.32 -10.89
CA TYR A 62 -10.96 -13.43 -12.06
C TYR A 62 -11.06 -11.95 -11.70
N PHE A 63 -11.93 -11.59 -10.75
CA PHE A 63 -12.02 -10.22 -10.26
C PHE A 63 -10.72 -9.75 -9.61
N ASN A 64 -10.08 -10.60 -8.81
CA ASN A 64 -8.78 -10.27 -8.23
C ASN A 64 -7.66 -10.21 -9.28
N ALA A 65 -7.68 -11.07 -10.30
CA ALA A 65 -6.75 -10.98 -11.42
C ALA A 65 -6.91 -9.64 -12.18
N PHE A 66 -8.15 -9.21 -12.40
CA PHE A 66 -8.46 -7.91 -12.99
C PHE A 66 -7.94 -6.75 -12.11
N LEU A 67 -8.19 -6.78 -10.80
CA LEU A 67 -7.66 -5.77 -9.87
C LEU A 67 -6.13 -5.75 -9.83
N LEU A 68 -5.48 -6.91 -9.89
CA LEU A 68 -4.02 -7.01 -9.94
C LEU A 68 -3.48 -6.32 -11.22
N LEU A 69 -4.09 -6.59 -12.37
CA LEU A 69 -3.74 -5.93 -13.63
C LEU A 69 -3.93 -4.41 -13.56
N LEU A 70 -5.06 -3.94 -13.03
CA LEU A 70 -5.29 -2.51 -12.83
C LEU A 70 -4.24 -1.88 -11.90
N SER A 71 -3.83 -2.57 -10.84
CA SER A 71 -2.84 -2.06 -9.88
C SER A 71 -1.46 -1.81 -10.50
N ILE A 72 -1.15 -2.49 -11.61
CA ILE A 72 0.12 -2.34 -12.35
C ILE A 72 -0.05 -1.37 -13.51
N LEU A 73 -1.09 -1.55 -14.33
CA LEU A 73 -1.30 -0.78 -15.56
C LEU A 73 -1.65 0.68 -15.28
N VAL A 74 -2.48 0.96 -14.28
CA VAL A 74 -2.91 2.33 -14.01
C VAL A 74 -1.72 3.22 -13.62
N PRO A 75 -0.85 2.87 -12.65
CA PRO A 75 0.35 3.66 -12.36
C PRO A 75 1.31 3.76 -13.55
N PHE A 76 1.45 2.69 -14.34
CA PHE A 76 2.31 2.69 -15.51
C PHE A 76 1.84 3.68 -16.58
N ILE A 77 0.54 3.68 -16.89
CA ILE A 77 -0.05 4.63 -17.85
C ILE A 77 -0.02 6.06 -17.26
N ALA A 78 -0.30 6.22 -15.97
CA ALA A 78 -0.29 7.53 -15.28
C ALA A 78 1.07 8.23 -15.40
N SER A 79 2.13 7.43 -15.24
CA SER A 79 3.52 7.89 -15.27
C SER A 79 4.10 7.95 -16.67
N LYS A 80 3.32 7.64 -17.72
CA LYS A 80 3.82 7.47 -19.10
C LYS A 80 4.98 6.47 -19.20
N GLY A 81 5.03 5.49 -18.31
CA GLY A 81 6.09 4.47 -18.25
C GLY A 81 7.33 4.87 -17.42
N ASP A 82 7.36 6.06 -16.82
CA ASP A 82 8.52 6.52 -16.04
C ASP A 82 8.58 5.96 -14.60
N ILE A 83 7.64 5.09 -14.21
CA ILE A 83 7.55 4.53 -12.85
C ILE A 83 8.40 3.27 -12.64
N ASP A 84 9.19 3.27 -11.58
CA ASP A 84 9.85 2.07 -11.07
C ASP A 84 8.90 1.32 -10.12
N PHE A 85 7.94 0.57 -10.67
CA PHE A 85 6.84 -0.04 -9.89
C PHE A 85 7.35 -0.96 -8.76
N PHE A 86 8.23 -1.92 -9.06
CA PHE A 86 8.74 -2.86 -8.05
C PHE A 86 9.59 -2.18 -6.97
N LYS A 87 10.34 -1.14 -7.35
CA LYS A 87 11.12 -0.33 -6.41
C LYS A 87 10.21 0.43 -5.46
N SER A 88 9.11 0.98 -5.98
CA SER A 88 8.03 1.64 -5.24
C SER A 88 7.36 0.68 -4.25
N LEU A 89 7.03 -0.54 -4.68
CA LEU A 89 6.48 -1.58 -3.80
C LEU A 89 7.45 -1.90 -2.64
N ARG A 90 8.72 -2.19 -2.96
CA ARG A 90 9.73 -2.56 -1.96
C ARG A 90 9.94 -1.45 -0.93
N ALA A 91 10.05 -0.20 -1.38
CA ALA A 91 10.26 0.93 -0.50
C ALA A 91 9.04 1.20 0.38
N THR A 92 7.84 1.15 -0.19
CA THR A 92 6.58 1.28 0.55
C THR A 92 6.51 0.23 1.67
N HIS A 93 6.82 -1.04 1.38
CA HIS A 93 6.84 -2.10 2.38
C HIS A 93 7.81 -1.80 3.53
N LYS A 94 9.06 -1.43 3.21
CA LYS A 94 10.09 -1.16 4.21
C LYS A 94 9.76 0.05 5.09
N ILE A 95 9.26 1.13 4.51
CA ILE A 95 8.88 2.32 5.27
C ILE A 95 7.65 2.07 6.13
N ARG A 96 6.62 1.36 5.63
CA ARG A 96 5.46 1.00 6.45
C ARG A 96 5.86 0.14 7.65
N ARG A 97 6.78 -0.80 7.48
CA ARG A 97 7.29 -1.62 8.59
C ARG A 97 8.00 -0.76 9.65
N TYR A 98 8.76 0.25 9.22
CA TYR A 98 9.42 1.19 10.13
C TYR A 98 8.45 2.15 10.83
N ALA A 99 7.43 2.63 10.11
CA ALA A 99 6.46 3.58 10.61
C ALA A 99 5.43 2.95 11.57
N ARG A 100 5.24 1.62 11.54
CA ARG A 100 4.37 0.92 12.49
C ARG A 100 4.82 1.16 13.94
N PHE A 101 3.83 1.43 14.80
CA PHE A 101 4.00 1.43 16.23
C PHE A 101 3.87 0.00 16.74
N GLU A 102 4.88 -0.47 17.48
CA GLU A 102 4.81 -1.78 18.13
C GLU A 102 3.67 -1.78 19.16
N GLN A 103 2.79 -2.76 19.06
CA GLN A 103 1.82 -3.06 20.11
C GLN A 103 2.58 -3.77 21.24
N GLY A 104 2.68 -3.10 22.38
CA GLY A 104 3.10 -3.72 23.65
C GLY A 104 4.49 -4.35 23.69
N LYS A 105 5.55 -3.54 23.61
CA LYS A 105 6.66 -3.72 24.57
C LYS A 105 6.54 -2.61 25.61
N LYS A 106 6.32 -2.98 26.87
CA LYS A 106 6.49 -2.07 28.00
C LYS A 106 7.94 -1.55 27.95
N SER A 107 8.16 -0.40 27.34
CA SER A 107 9.45 0.26 27.39
C SER A 107 9.56 0.89 28.77
N ASN A 108 10.51 0.41 29.58
CA ASN A 108 10.86 0.94 30.91
C ASN A 108 11.58 2.31 30.83
N THR A 109 11.39 3.07 29.77
CA THR A 109 11.95 4.41 29.62
C THR A 109 10.85 5.43 29.95
N VAL A 110 11.10 6.18 31.02
CA VAL A 110 10.25 7.10 31.78
C VAL A 110 9.77 8.35 30.99
N ILE A 111 9.68 8.27 29.67
CA ILE A 111 9.04 9.29 28.83
C ILE A 111 8.10 8.57 27.86
N ALA A 112 7.09 7.90 28.42
CA ALA A 112 5.99 7.37 27.64
C ALA A 112 4.96 8.49 27.47
N THR A 113 4.92 9.11 26.30
CA THR A 113 3.69 9.75 25.81
C THR A 113 2.54 8.78 26.12
N THR A 114 1.58 9.25 26.91
CA THR A 114 0.36 8.57 27.39
C THR A 114 -0.61 8.24 26.25
N ALA A 115 -0.08 7.83 25.10
CA ALA A 115 -0.88 7.52 23.94
C ALA A 115 -1.57 6.18 24.16
N THR A 116 -2.89 6.21 24.08
CA THR A 116 -3.75 5.06 24.33
C THR A 116 -3.52 4.01 23.24
N GLU A 117 -3.71 2.73 23.54
CA GLU A 117 -3.60 1.66 22.54
C GLU A 117 -4.54 1.90 21.33
N ALA A 118 -5.70 2.48 21.58
CA ALA A 118 -6.63 2.94 20.54
C ALA A 118 -6.00 3.95 19.56
N GLU A 119 -5.24 4.93 20.07
CA GLU A 119 -4.58 5.95 19.24
C GLU A 119 -3.45 5.33 18.42
N LYS A 120 -2.70 4.38 19.00
CA LYS A 120 -1.68 3.61 18.26
C LYS A 120 -2.29 2.78 17.14
N ASN A 121 -3.48 2.20 17.36
CA ASN A 121 -4.19 1.44 16.34
C ASN A 121 -4.67 2.34 15.19
N LEU A 122 -5.19 3.52 15.49
CA LEU A 122 -5.56 4.53 14.48
C LEU A 122 -4.33 5.02 13.70
N ALA A 123 -3.22 5.30 14.38
CA ALA A 123 -1.97 5.66 13.75
C ALA A 123 -1.46 4.54 12.83
N ASN A 124 -1.49 3.28 13.28
CA ASN A 124 -1.13 2.12 12.47
C ASN A 124 -2.06 1.91 11.26
N ALA A 125 -3.34 2.23 11.38
CA ALA A 125 -4.27 2.24 10.25
C ALA A 125 -3.88 3.32 9.23
N ALA A 126 -3.53 4.52 9.69
CA ALA A 126 -3.03 5.59 8.83
C ALA A 126 -1.68 5.24 8.15
N VAL A 127 -0.77 4.49 8.81
CA VAL A 127 0.46 3.97 8.18
C VAL A 127 0.15 3.10 6.96
N LYS A 128 -0.99 2.40 6.90
CA LYS A 128 -1.39 1.62 5.71
C LYS A 128 -1.67 2.52 4.49
N THR A 129 -1.85 3.82 4.68
CA THR A 129 -2.01 4.79 3.59
C THR A 129 -0.68 5.28 3.04
N LEU A 130 0.43 5.08 3.76
CA LEU A 130 1.75 5.53 3.33
C LEU A 130 2.15 4.86 2.03
N THR A 131 2.54 5.62 1.03
CA THR A 131 3.00 5.12 -0.27
C THR A 131 4.28 5.84 -0.67
N VAL A 132 5.20 5.10 -1.27
CA VAL A 132 6.44 5.61 -1.86
C VAL A 132 6.44 5.23 -3.32
N THR A 133 6.41 6.24 -4.20
CA THR A 133 6.38 6.08 -5.65
C THR A 133 7.67 6.63 -6.25
N TYR A 134 8.47 5.77 -6.86
CA TYR A 134 9.67 6.16 -7.60
C TYR A 134 9.36 6.35 -9.08
N TYR A 135 9.78 7.49 -9.60
CA TYR A 135 9.91 7.78 -11.01
C TYR A 135 11.39 7.89 -11.37
N GLN A 136 11.73 7.89 -12.65
CA GLN A 136 13.14 7.97 -13.10
C GLN A 136 13.94 9.17 -12.55
N LYS A 137 13.26 10.31 -12.32
CA LYS A 137 13.89 11.58 -11.91
C LYS A 137 13.50 12.04 -10.50
N ILE A 138 12.33 11.62 -10.02
CA ILE A 138 11.75 12.05 -8.75
C ILE A 138 11.17 10.87 -8.01
N ALA A 139 11.08 10.97 -6.69
CA ALA A 139 10.34 10.06 -5.85
C ALA A 139 9.29 10.87 -5.09
N ILE A 140 8.10 10.32 -4.89
CA ILE A 140 7.02 10.96 -4.13
C ILE A 140 6.66 10.03 -2.98
N VAL A 141 6.65 10.58 -1.77
CA VAL A 141 6.11 9.90 -0.60
C VAL A 141 4.86 10.61 -0.17
N SER A 142 3.80 9.88 0.11
CA SER A 142 2.57 10.42 0.64
C SER A 142 2.03 9.59 1.78
N ILE A 143 1.46 10.23 2.80
CA ILE A 143 0.76 9.59 3.91
C ILE A 143 -0.48 10.43 4.27
N LYS A 144 -1.61 9.77 4.55
CA LYS A 144 -2.80 10.43 5.08
C LYS A 144 -2.82 10.27 6.60
N LEU A 145 -2.80 11.38 7.31
CA LEU A 145 -2.88 11.40 8.77
C LEU A 145 -4.31 11.09 9.26
N PRO A 146 -4.45 10.49 10.45
CA PRO A 146 -5.76 10.22 11.05
C PRO A 146 -6.41 11.51 11.53
N GLU A 147 -7.73 11.47 11.72
CA GLU A 147 -8.51 12.61 12.21
C GLU A 147 -8.30 12.89 13.70
N ASN A 148 -7.99 11.84 14.45
CA ASN A 148 -7.80 11.92 15.90
C ASN A 148 -6.47 12.61 16.22
N TYR A 149 -6.53 13.67 17.05
CA TYR A 149 -5.38 14.50 17.41
C TYR A 149 -4.21 13.70 18.02
N GLY A 150 -4.49 12.79 18.96
CA GLY A 150 -3.44 11.98 19.61
C GLY A 150 -2.75 11.04 18.62
N ALA A 151 -3.53 10.36 17.77
CA ALA A 151 -2.98 9.51 16.72
C ALA A 151 -2.24 10.30 15.64
N GLN A 152 -2.68 11.53 15.35
CA GLN A 152 -2.05 12.44 14.40
C GLN A 152 -0.68 12.90 14.93
N GLN A 153 -0.62 13.33 16.20
CA GLN A 153 0.62 13.79 16.83
C GLN A 153 1.69 12.70 16.86
N LEU A 154 1.32 11.47 17.19
CA LEU A 154 2.23 10.31 17.12
C LEU A 154 2.88 10.14 15.74
N LEU A 155 2.09 10.29 14.67
CA LEU A 155 2.61 10.15 13.31
C LEU A 155 3.47 11.33 12.89
N LEU A 156 3.08 12.56 13.27
CA LEU A 156 3.87 13.77 13.05
C LEU A 156 5.27 13.63 13.64
N GLU A 157 5.38 13.11 14.87
CA GLU A 157 6.67 12.85 15.54
C GLU A 157 7.53 11.81 14.80
N LYS A 158 6.92 10.85 14.09
CA LYS A 158 7.65 9.87 13.28
C LYS A 158 8.06 10.37 11.89
N LEU A 159 7.52 11.48 11.38
CA LEU A 159 7.81 11.96 10.02
C LEU A 159 9.30 12.22 9.75
N PRO A 160 10.07 12.87 10.65
CA PRO A 160 11.51 13.06 10.45
C PRO A 160 12.27 11.74 10.36
N GLY A 161 11.89 10.75 11.19
CA GLY A 161 12.46 9.39 11.14
C GLY A 161 12.16 8.68 9.82
N ILE A 162 10.95 8.86 9.27
CA ILE A 162 10.55 8.34 7.97
C ILE A 162 11.42 8.95 6.86
N LYS A 163 11.63 10.27 6.85
CA LYS A 163 12.55 10.96 5.92
C LYS A 163 13.96 10.39 5.99
N ASN A 164 14.52 10.26 7.20
CA ASN A 164 15.87 9.72 7.38
C ASN A 164 15.97 8.28 6.87
N LYS A 165 14.95 7.46 7.12
CA LYS A 165 14.91 6.08 6.62
C LYS A 165 14.78 6.01 5.10
N LEU A 166 14.01 6.92 4.50
CA LEU A 166 13.87 7.05 3.05
C LEU A 166 15.20 7.41 2.38
N ASN A 167 15.91 8.41 2.92
CA ASN A 167 17.24 8.80 2.46
C ASN A 167 18.25 7.65 2.61
N ALA A 168 18.22 6.92 3.72
CA ALA A 168 19.10 5.77 3.94
C ALA A 168 18.75 4.54 3.07
N LEU A 169 17.51 4.44 2.57
CA LEU A 169 17.07 3.33 1.73
C LEU A 169 17.55 3.43 0.28
N ASN A 170 17.90 4.64 -0.17
CA ASN A 170 18.25 4.91 -1.55
C ASN A 170 19.29 6.02 -1.66
N ASN A 171 20.55 5.63 -1.89
CA ASN A 171 21.65 6.59 -2.08
C ASN A 171 21.50 7.51 -3.31
N GLY A 172 20.52 7.24 -4.18
CA GLY A 172 20.25 8.03 -5.38
C GLY A 172 19.12 9.05 -5.25
N TYR A 173 18.44 9.17 -4.09
CA TYR A 173 17.36 10.15 -3.91
C TYR A 173 17.48 10.87 -2.58
N GLN A 174 17.34 12.20 -2.62
CA GLN A 174 17.31 13.04 -1.43
C GLN A 174 15.91 13.60 -1.23
N PHE A 175 15.25 13.15 -0.17
CA PHE A 175 13.88 13.54 0.20
C PHE A 175 13.84 14.85 0.99
N SER A 176 12.90 15.72 0.60
CA SER A 176 12.50 16.88 1.37
C SER A 176 11.76 16.47 2.66
N ASP A 177 11.51 17.43 3.53
CA ASP A 177 10.58 17.24 4.64
C ASP A 177 9.15 16.98 4.13
N LEU A 178 8.39 16.19 4.89
CA LEU A 178 6.99 15.93 4.58
C LEU A 178 6.17 17.14 5.01
N THR A 179 5.54 17.78 4.03
CA THR A 179 4.69 18.95 4.22
C THR A 179 3.24 18.61 3.90
N PRO A 180 2.25 19.29 4.51
CA PRO A 180 0.86 19.13 4.14
C PRO A 180 0.64 19.56 2.67
N GLU A 181 0.04 18.67 1.87
CA GLU A 181 -0.36 18.91 0.48
C GLU A 181 -1.85 19.22 0.39
N ASP A 182 -2.69 18.50 1.14
CA ASP A 182 -4.15 18.69 1.15
C ASP A 182 -4.75 18.21 2.48
N ASP A 183 -5.09 19.15 3.36
CA ASP A 183 -5.60 18.92 4.73
C ASP A 183 -4.75 17.92 5.53
N ARG A 184 -5.14 16.64 5.51
CA ARG A 184 -4.47 15.55 6.22
C ARG A 184 -3.50 14.73 5.35
N LEU A 185 -3.39 15.04 4.06
CA LEU A 185 -2.43 14.40 3.16
C LEU A 185 -1.09 15.14 3.27
N TYR A 186 -0.06 14.43 3.72
CA TYR A 186 1.31 14.92 3.78
C TYR A 186 2.11 14.25 2.68
N SER A 187 2.92 15.03 1.98
CA SER A 187 3.80 14.50 0.96
C SER A 187 5.19 15.13 0.98
N ALA A 188 6.16 14.37 0.49
CA ALA A 188 7.53 14.81 0.28
C ALA A 188 8.00 14.40 -1.11
N ILE A 189 8.88 15.20 -1.69
CA ILE A 189 9.50 14.92 -2.98
C ILE A 189 10.96 14.60 -2.75
N GLY A 190 11.37 13.42 -3.21
CA GLY A 190 12.76 13.02 -3.36
C GLY A 190 13.26 13.41 -4.74
N ARG A 191 14.35 14.17 -4.82
CA ARG A 191 15.02 14.45 -6.09
C ARG A 191 16.19 13.50 -6.26
N ARG A 192 16.39 13.00 -7.48
CA ARG A 192 17.51 12.13 -7.78
C ARG A 192 18.82 12.90 -7.62
N THR A 193 19.73 12.39 -6.80
CA THR A 193 21.11 12.85 -6.68
C THR A 193 21.96 11.98 -7.59
N TYR A 194 22.73 12.62 -8.48
CA TYR A 194 23.45 12.01 -9.59
C TYR A 194 24.30 10.79 -9.20
#